data_AF-A0A562NC93-F1
#
_entry.id   AF-A0A562NC93-F1
#
_cell.length_a   1.000
_cell.length_b   1.000
_cell.length_c   1.000
_cell.angle_alpha   90.00
_cell.angle_beta   90.00
_cell.angle_gamma   90.00
#
_symmetry.space_group_name_H-M   'P 1'
#
loop_
_entity.id
_entity.type
_entity.pdbx_description
1 polymer ?
#
loop_
_entity_poly.entity_id
_entity_poly.type
_entity_poly.pdbx_seq_one_letter_code
_entity_poly.pdbx_strand_id
1 'polypeptide(L)'
;MGKRSSFERRPRDFYPTPRAACAPLLPHLPYGAMFIEPCAGDMALVHGLEAGGMSCQWAGDIEPRHPDVQRFDALEEDLGMMLDSADYIITNPPWAREILHPMIRTFSALRPTWLLFDADWAHTRQSAAYMPLCRAIVSVGRVKWFPDSTMTGKDNCCWYLFDATERGAAQFFGRVAA
;
A
#
# COMPACT_ATOMS: atom_id res chain seq x y z
N MET A 1 -8.07 -18.21 16.31
CA MET A 1 -7.78 -16.97 17.07
C MET A 1 -8.66 -15.85 16.55
N GLY A 2 -9.53 -15.28 17.40
CA GLY A 2 -10.58 -14.34 16.95
C GLY A 2 -10.08 -12.92 16.66
N LYS A 3 -10.84 -12.18 15.84
CA LYS A 3 -10.66 -10.74 15.53
C LYS A 3 -10.52 -9.83 16.78
N ARG A 4 -10.75 -10.34 17.99
CA ARG A 4 -10.83 -9.61 19.27
C ARG A 4 -9.76 -10.02 20.29
N SER A 5 -8.55 -10.34 19.83
CA SER A 5 -7.40 -10.51 20.74
C SER A 5 -6.51 -9.29 20.63
N SER A 6 -6.40 -8.51 21.71
CA SER A 6 -5.53 -7.33 21.80
C SER A 6 -4.08 -7.79 21.84
N PHE A 7 -3.42 -7.78 20.68
CA PHE A 7 -1.97 -7.66 20.66
C PHE A 7 -1.69 -6.17 20.53
N GLU A 8 -0.80 -5.68 21.37
CA GLU A 8 -0.32 -4.30 21.31
C GLU A 8 0.35 -4.10 19.95
N ARG A 9 -0.26 -3.28 19.08
CA ARG A 9 0.35 -2.88 17.81
C ARG A 9 1.58 -2.05 18.16
N ARG A 10 2.73 -2.37 17.55
CA ARG A 10 3.96 -1.65 17.87
C ARG A 10 3.78 -0.21 17.37
N PRO A 11 4.12 0.81 18.15
CA PRO A 11 3.76 2.20 17.87
C PRO A 11 4.30 2.76 16.53
N ARG A 12 5.09 2.01 15.77
CA ARG A 12 5.68 2.37 14.47
C ARG A 12 5.73 1.22 13.45
N ASP A 13 4.94 0.15 13.69
CA ASP A 13 4.58 -1.00 12.83
C ASP A 13 5.35 -1.18 11.49
N PHE A 14 6.69 -1.29 11.52
CA PHE A 14 7.43 -1.79 10.37
C PHE A 14 7.17 -3.29 10.22
N TYR A 15 6.57 -3.68 9.10
CA TYR A 15 6.40 -5.07 8.69
C TYR A 15 6.84 -5.22 7.24
N PRO A 16 7.86 -6.05 6.95
CA PRO A 16 8.21 -6.39 5.58
C PRO A 16 6.98 -6.89 4.82
N THR A 17 6.67 -6.27 3.69
CA THR A 17 5.47 -6.60 2.91
C THR A 17 5.63 -7.99 2.29
N PRO A 18 4.81 -8.99 2.65
CA PRO A 18 4.99 -10.35 2.13
C PRO A 18 4.64 -10.41 0.64
N ARG A 19 5.40 -11.21 -0.13
CA ARG A 19 5.11 -11.46 -1.57
C ARG A 19 3.66 -11.87 -1.84
N ALA A 20 3.06 -12.64 -0.94
CA ALA A 20 1.66 -13.07 -1.06
C ALA A 20 0.66 -11.90 -1.00
N ALA A 21 1.02 -10.76 -0.40
CA ALA A 21 0.22 -9.54 -0.42
C ALA A 21 0.36 -8.79 -1.76
N CYS A 22 1.47 -8.95 -2.47
CA CYS A 22 1.71 -8.33 -3.78
C CYS A 22 0.96 -9.05 -4.90
N ALA A 23 0.88 -10.39 -4.84
CA ALA A 23 0.35 -11.22 -5.92
C ALA A 23 -1.06 -10.81 -6.41
N PRO A 24 -2.04 -10.46 -5.55
CA PRO A 24 -3.35 -10.01 -5.99
C PRO A 24 -3.34 -8.69 -6.76
N LEU A 25 -2.34 -7.83 -6.55
CA LEU A 25 -2.23 -6.54 -7.24
C LEU A 25 -1.71 -6.69 -8.67
N LEU A 26 -0.80 -7.65 -8.92
CA LEU A 26 -0.08 -7.78 -10.19
C LEU A 26 -0.97 -7.78 -11.44
N PRO A 27 -2.13 -8.47 -11.49
CA PRO A 27 -3.01 -8.47 -12.67
C PRO A 27 -3.66 -7.10 -12.97
N HIS A 28 -3.61 -6.16 -12.02
CA HIS A 28 -4.18 -4.83 -12.14
C HIS A 28 -3.14 -3.76 -12.53
N LEU A 29 -1.88 -4.17 -12.72
CA LEU A 29 -0.81 -3.30 -13.16
C LEU A 29 -0.43 -3.66 -14.61
N PRO A 30 -0.28 -2.67 -15.51
CA PRO A 30 0.34 -2.92 -16.82
C PRO A 30 1.73 -3.52 -16.66
N TYR A 31 2.09 -4.50 -17.49
CA TYR A 31 3.44 -5.05 -17.49
C TYR A 31 4.47 -3.95 -17.78
N GLY A 32 5.54 -3.89 -16.99
CA GLY A 32 6.56 -2.85 -17.10
C GLY A 32 6.16 -1.51 -16.48
N ALA A 33 5.04 -1.43 -15.75
CA ALA A 33 4.67 -0.20 -15.07
C ALA A 33 5.75 0.25 -14.08
N MET A 34 6.01 1.54 -14.08
CA MET A 34 6.99 2.19 -13.24
C MET A 34 6.32 2.76 -12.00
N PHE A 35 6.94 2.61 -10.83
CA PHE A 35 6.37 3.12 -9.59
C PHE A 35 7.42 3.69 -8.65
N ILE A 36 6.94 4.47 -7.68
CA ILE A 36 7.72 4.83 -6.49
C ILE A 36 7.11 4.19 -5.23
N GLU A 37 7.97 3.91 -4.25
CA GLU A 37 7.59 3.37 -2.94
C GLU A 37 8.03 4.32 -1.80
N PRO A 38 7.16 5.24 -1.34
CA PRO A 38 7.51 6.24 -0.32
C PRO A 38 7.44 5.75 1.14
N CYS A 39 7.24 4.45 1.38
CA CYS A 39 7.34 3.82 2.71
C CYS A 39 8.07 2.47 2.60
N ALA A 40 9.23 2.50 1.96
CA ALA A 40 9.89 1.31 1.43
C ALA A 40 10.51 0.40 2.49
N GLY A 41 10.82 0.92 3.68
CA GLY A 41 11.49 0.19 4.75
C GLY A 41 12.68 -0.66 4.28
N ASP A 42 12.47 -1.97 4.10
CA ASP A 42 13.49 -2.97 3.70
C ASP A 42 13.41 -3.45 2.23
N MET A 43 12.65 -2.75 1.37
CA MET A 43 12.44 -3.09 -0.06
C MET A 43 11.62 -4.37 -0.31
N ALA A 44 10.96 -4.95 0.70
CA ALA A 44 10.20 -6.19 0.51
C ALA A 44 9.05 -6.06 -0.51
N LEU A 45 8.34 -4.93 -0.54
CA LEU A 45 7.30 -4.66 -1.54
C LEU A 45 7.92 -4.38 -2.90
N VAL A 46 8.95 -3.53 -3.00
CA VAL A 46 9.73 -3.32 -4.24
C VAL A 46 10.09 -4.66 -4.89
N HIS A 47 10.82 -5.52 -4.18
CA HIS A 47 11.25 -6.82 -4.69
C HIS A 47 10.10 -7.78 -5.03
N GLY A 48 8.94 -7.60 -4.37
CA GLY A 48 7.72 -8.33 -4.67
C GLY A 48 7.12 -7.92 -6.02
N LEU A 49 7.04 -6.61 -6.29
CA LEU A 49 6.48 -6.05 -7.51
C LEU A 49 7.43 -6.20 -8.71
N GLU A 50 8.73 -6.03 -8.50
CA GLU A 50 9.74 -6.23 -9.55
C GLU A 50 9.78 -7.69 -10.04
N ALA A 51 9.63 -8.66 -9.13
CA ALA A 51 9.48 -10.06 -9.51
C ALA A 51 8.20 -10.32 -10.33
N GLY A 52 7.21 -9.42 -10.25
CA GLY A 52 6.00 -9.41 -11.07
C GLY A 52 6.12 -8.62 -12.38
N GLY A 53 7.30 -8.07 -12.68
CA GLY A 53 7.57 -7.33 -13.92
C GLY A 53 7.36 -5.82 -13.85
N MET A 54 7.23 -5.25 -12.65
CA MET A 54 7.21 -3.78 -12.45
C MET A 54 8.63 -3.23 -12.29
N SER A 55 8.80 -1.92 -12.34
CA SER A 55 10.11 -1.28 -12.14
C SER A 55 10.03 -0.15 -11.11
N CYS A 56 10.76 -0.30 -10.00
CA CYS A 56 10.85 0.75 -9.00
C CYS A 56 11.80 1.86 -9.49
N GLN A 57 11.29 3.09 -9.60
CA GLN A 57 12.10 4.25 -9.98
C GLN A 57 12.74 4.93 -8.77
N TRP A 58 12.07 4.86 -7.62
CA TRP A 58 12.54 5.48 -6.39
C TRP A 58 11.89 4.83 -5.17
N ALA A 59 12.68 4.70 -4.10
CA ALA A 59 12.25 4.15 -2.83
C ALA A 59 12.71 5.07 -1.69
N GLY A 60 11.79 5.42 -0.79
CA GLY A 60 12.08 6.26 0.36
C GLY A 60 11.34 5.81 1.60
N ASP A 61 11.86 6.18 2.76
CA ASP A 61 11.25 5.92 4.06
C ASP A 61 11.77 6.91 5.11
N ILE A 62 10.97 7.20 6.14
CA ILE A 62 11.39 8.06 7.25
C ILE A 62 12.46 7.37 8.13
N GLU A 63 12.44 6.03 8.17
CA GLU A 63 13.39 5.15 8.86
C GLU A 63 13.87 4.02 7.92
N PRO A 64 14.76 4.32 6.96
CA PRO A 64 15.25 3.33 6.00
C PRO A 64 15.87 2.10 6.66
N ARG A 65 15.58 0.91 6.13
CA ARG A 65 16.15 -0.38 6.58
C ARG A 65 16.93 -1.11 5.47
N HIS A 66 17.16 -0.43 4.35
CA HIS A 66 17.93 -0.92 3.23
C HIS A 66 18.82 0.22 2.67
N PRO A 67 20.06 -0.05 2.20
CA PRO A 67 20.96 0.98 1.67
C PRO A 67 20.41 1.74 0.45
N ASP A 68 19.55 1.10 -0.34
CA ASP A 68 18.94 1.72 -1.54
C ASP A 68 17.68 2.55 -1.22
N VAL A 69 17.25 2.59 0.05
CA VAL A 69 16.09 3.39 0.48
C VAL A 69 16.57 4.73 1.00
N GLN A 70 16.10 5.81 0.38
CA GLN A 70 16.47 7.16 0.78
C GLN A 70 15.69 7.58 2.03
N ARG A 71 16.37 8.27 2.96
CA ARG A 71 15.68 8.87 4.11
C ARG A 71 14.82 10.03 3.62
N PHE A 72 13.50 9.92 3.78
CA PHE A 72 12.54 10.88 3.24
C PHE A 72 11.21 10.83 4.01
N ASP A 73 10.66 11.99 4.38
CA ASP A 73 9.31 12.10 4.93
C ASP A 73 8.31 12.43 3.82
N ALA A 74 7.54 11.43 3.41
CA ALA A 74 6.61 11.54 2.29
C ALA A 74 5.40 12.49 2.50
N LEU A 75 5.18 12.99 3.71
CA LEU A 75 4.14 13.97 4.00
C LEU A 75 4.65 15.41 4.18
N GLU A 76 5.94 15.57 4.46
CA GLU A 76 6.56 16.88 4.71
C GLU A 76 7.47 17.33 3.55
N GLU A 77 7.99 16.38 2.76
CA GLU A 77 8.91 16.64 1.66
C GLU A 77 8.24 16.49 0.28
N ASP A 78 8.78 17.18 -0.73
CA ASP A 78 8.21 17.22 -2.08
C ASP A 78 8.59 15.98 -2.91
N LEU A 79 7.59 15.19 -3.29
CA LEU A 79 7.74 14.00 -4.13
C LEU A 79 7.88 14.32 -5.63
N GLY A 80 7.65 15.57 -6.05
CA GLY A 80 7.49 15.96 -7.46
C GLY A 80 8.60 15.45 -8.38
N MET A 81 9.86 15.65 -8.02
CA MET A 81 11.01 15.20 -8.84
C MET A 81 11.10 13.68 -9.01
N MET A 82 10.59 12.91 -8.04
CA MET A 82 10.64 11.44 -8.09
C MET A 82 9.51 10.85 -8.94
N LEU A 83 8.52 11.67 -9.30
CA LEU A 83 7.32 11.24 -10.02
C LEU A 83 7.42 11.43 -11.54
N ASP A 84 8.45 12.09 -12.06
CA ASP A 84 8.58 12.38 -13.49
C ASP A 84 8.56 11.11 -14.37
N SER A 85 9.16 10.02 -13.89
CA SER A 85 9.23 8.73 -14.59
C SER A 85 8.31 7.65 -14.02
N ALA A 86 7.44 7.95 -13.04
CA ALA A 86 6.59 6.95 -12.41
C ALA A 86 5.14 7.02 -12.90
N ASP A 87 4.56 5.85 -13.19
CA ASP A 87 3.14 5.70 -13.51
C ASP A 87 2.30 5.71 -12.23
N TYR A 88 2.80 5.09 -11.16
CA TYR A 88 2.08 4.89 -9.90
C TYR A 88 2.91 5.28 -8.67
N ILE A 89 2.19 5.61 -7.59
CA ILE A 89 2.71 5.49 -6.23
C ILE A 89 2.18 4.17 -5.67
N ILE A 90 3.04 3.25 -5.24
CA ILE A 90 2.62 1.94 -4.70
C ILE A 90 3.34 1.73 -3.38
N THR A 91 2.60 1.60 -2.27
CA THR A 91 3.21 1.43 -0.95
C THR A 91 2.33 0.65 0.04
N ASN A 92 2.96 0.09 1.06
CA ASN A 92 2.33 -0.38 2.28
C ASN A 92 2.52 0.70 3.37
N PRO A 93 1.61 1.68 3.47
CA PRO A 93 1.80 2.82 4.37
C PRO A 93 1.62 2.41 5.84
N PRO A 94 2.00 3.28 6.81
CA PRO A 94 1.50 3.16 8.18
C PRO A 94 -0.03 3.21 8.24
N TRP A 95 -0.67 2.26 8.92
CA TRP A 95 -2.14 2.17 8.93
C TRP A 95 -2.84 3.12 9.92
N ALA A 96 -2.07 3.83 10.75
CA ALA A 96 -2.58 4.85 11.65
C ALA A 96 -3.33 5.92 10.85
N ARG A 97 -4.58 6.24 11.20
CA ARG A 97 -5.48 7.03 10.33
C ARG A 97 -5.01 8.46 10.15
N GLU A 98 -4.40 9.00 11.18
CA GLU A 98 -3.73 10.30 11.21
C GLU A 98 -2.56 10.42 10.22
N ILE A 99 -2.00 9.29 9.74
CA ILE A 99 -0.95 9.26 8.71
C ILE A 99 -1.54 8.79 7.36
N LEU A 100 -2.29 7.69 7.38
CA LEU A 100 -2.88 7.08 6.18
C LEU A 100 -3.78 8.05 5.41
N HIS A 101 -4.61 8.82 6.10
CA HIS A 101 -5.56 9.71 5.44
C HIS A 101 -4.88 10.91 4.75
N PRO A 102 -3.90 11.60 5.37
CA PRO A 102 -3.03 12.53 4.64
C PRO A 102 -2.34 11.91 3.43
N MET A 103 -1.82 10.67 3.54
CA MET A 103 -1.19 9.98 2.41
C MET A 103 -2.17 9.74 1.27
N ILE A 104 -3.41 9.29 1.54
CA ILE A 104 -4.45 9.14 0.52
C ILE A 104 -4.65 10.46 -0.23
N ARG A 105 -4.82 11.58 0.49
CA ARG A 105 -5.08 12.89 -0.14
C ARG A 105 -3.89 13.38 -0.96
N THR A 106 -2.70 13.32 -0.38
CA THR A 106 -1.49 13.87 -0.99
C THR A 106 -1.10 13.05 -2.21
N PHE A 107 -1.01 11.73 -2.07
CA PHE A 107 -0.54 10.86 -3.15
C PHE A 107 -1.53 10.79 -4.31
N SER A 108 -2.84 10.66 -4.03
CA SER A 108 -3.85 10.58 -5.11
C SER A 108 -4.00 11.88 -5.91
N ALA A 109 -3.57 13.02 -5.36
CA ALA A 109 -3.50 14.29 -6.08
C ALA A 109 -2.29 14.35 -7.03
N LEU A 110 -1.26 13.55 -6.79
CA LEU A 110 -0.01 13.53 -7.55
C LEU A 110 -0.02 12.47 -8.65
N ARG A 111 -0.41 11.23 -8.32
CA ARG A 111 -0.46 10.09 -9.25
C ARG A 111 -1.51 9.05 -8.82
N PRO A 112 -1.95 8.18 -9.73
CA PRO A 112 -2.69 6.98 -9.35
C PRO A 112 -1.92 6.20 -8.27
N THR A 113 -2.56 6.00 -7.11
CA THR A 113 -1.90 5.53 -5.89
C THR A 113 -2.50 4.24 -5.38
N TRP A 114 -1.70 3.18 -5.28
CA TRP A 114 -2.06 1.92 -4.65
C TRP A 114 -1.55 1.84 -3.21
N LEU A 115 -2.47 1.69 -2.25
CA LEU A 115 -2.16 1.55 -0.83
C LEU A 115 -2.66 0.21 -0.28
N LEU A 116 -1.80 -0.53 0.41
CA LEU A 116 -2.17 -1.78 1.11
C LEU A 116 -2.56 -1.49 2.56
N PHE A 117 -3.82 -1.74 2.93
CA PHE A 117 -4.24 -1.67 4.33
C PHE A 117 -5.49 -2.51 4.63
N ASP A 118 -6.03 -2.38 5.85
CA ASP A 118 -7.15 -3.19 6.32
C ASP A 118 -8.42 -3.06 5.44
N ALA A 119 -8.97 -4.21 5.06
CA ALA A 119 -10.14 -4.32 4.19
C ALA A 119 -11.41 -3.70 4.79
N ASP A 120 -11.52 -3.71 6.13
CA ASP A 120 -12.69 -3.22 6.84
C ASP A 120 -12.77 -1.66 6.81
N TRP A 121 -11.69 -0.96 6.41
CA TRP A 121 -11.65 0.51 6.34
C TRP A 121 -12.77 1.11 5.49
N ALA A 122 -13.08 0.51 4.33
CA ALA A 122 -14.12 0.98 3.41
C ALA A 122 -15.53 0.96 4.01
N HIS A 123 -15.73 0.26 5.13
CA HIS A 123 -16.99 0.21 5.85
C HIS A 123 -17.07 1.23 7.00
N THR A 124 -15.99 1.98 7.25
CA THR A 124 -15.94 2.96 8.35
C THR A 124 -16.53 4.30 7.95
N ARG A 125 -17.12 5.02 8.91
CA ARG A 125 -17.57 6.41 8.70
C ARG A 125 -16.45 7.35 8.26
N GLN A 126 -15.22 7.10 8.70
CA GLN A 126 -14.06 7.94 8.38
C GLN A 126 -13.64 7.81 6.91
N SER A 127 -13.88 6.66 6.27
CA SER A 127 -13.55 6.45 4.85
C SER A 127 -14.40 7.31 3.90
N ALA A 128 -15.56 7.78 4.35
CA ALA A 128 -16.55 8.47 3.50
C ALA A 128 -15.97 9.69 2.76
N ALA A 129 -15.03 10.42 3.37
CA ALA A 129 -14.38 11.58 2.75
C ALA A 129 -13.41 11.21 1.62
N TYR A 130 -12.92 9.97 1.59
CA TYR A 130 -11.88 9.49 0.68
C TYR A 130 -12.41 8.56 -0.41
N MET A 131 -13.56 7.93 -0.19
CA MET A 131 -14.22 7.08 -1.20
C MET A 131 -14.47 7.78 -2.55
N PRO A 132 -14.73 9.10 -2.63
CA PRO A 132 -14.80 9.80 -3.91
C PRO A 132 -13.50 9.78 -4.74
N LEU A 133 -12.36 9.47 -4.13
CA LEU A 133 -11.05 9.32 -4.78
C LEU A 133 -10.76 7.85 -5.14
N CYS A 134 -11.48 6.89 -4.55
CA CYS A 134 -11.20 5.47 -4.70
C CYS A 134 -11.72 4.94 -6.05
N ARG A 135 -10.84 4.33 -6.86
CA ARG A 135 -11.15 3.76 -8.18
C ARG A 135 -11.20 2.23 -8.18
N ALA A 136 -10.41 1.58 -7.34
CA ALA A 136 -10.42 0.13 -7.22
C ALA A 136 -10.15 -0.35 -5.80
N ILE A 137 -10.74 -1.50 -5.44
CA ILE A 137 -10.49 -2.23 -4.21
C ILE A 137 -10.20 -3.67 -4.60
N VAL A 138 -8.98 -4.15 -4.36
CA VAL A 138 -8.54 -5.51 -4.69
C VAL A 138 -8.34 -6.31 -3.42
N SER A 139 -9.09 -7.39 -3.28
CA SER A 139 -9.08 -8.22 -2.08
C SER A 139 -7.81 -9.08 -1.99
N VAL A 140 -7.05 -8.91 -0.90
CA VAL A 140 -5.88 -9.75 -0.59
C VAL A 140 -6.25 -10.87 0.37
N GLY A 141 -7.05 -10.58 1.40
CA GLY A 141 -7.36 -11.50 2.50
C GLY A 141 -6.32 -11.43 3.61
N ARG A 142 -6.15 -12.52 4.37
CA ARG A 142 -5.23 -12.53 5.52
C ARG A 142 -3.78 -12.64 5.06
N VAL A 143 -3.00 -11.63 5.42
CA VAL A 143 -1.56 -11.60 5.17
C VAL A 143 -0.82 -12.23 6.35
N LYS A 144 0.14 -13.12 6.07
CA LYS A 144 1.05 -13.66 7.07
C LYS A 144 2.31 -12.80 7.11
N TRP A 145 2.32 -11.80 7.98
CA TRP A 145 3.42 -10.84 8.14
C TRP A 145 4.71 -11.46 8.69
N PHE A 146 4.58 -12.53 9.48
CA PHE A 146 5.71 -13.24 10.07
C PHE A 146 5.75 -14.69 9.58
N PRO A 147 6.63 -15.03 8.62
CA PRO A 147 6.71 -16.38 8.04
C PRO A 147 6.89 -17.48 9.07
N ASP A 148 7.67 -17.23 10.12
CA ASP A 148 8.01 -18.22 11.17
C ASP A 148 6.94 -18.35 12.26
N SER A 149 5.94 -17.46 12.28
CA SER A 149 4.85 -17.57 13.23
C SER A 149 3.86 -18.67 12.81
N THR A 150 3.23 -19.34 13.78
CA THR A 150 2.16 -20.32 13.50
C THR A 150 0.82 -19.66 13.17
N MET A 151 0.75 -18.32 13.24
CA MET A 151 -0.50 -17.55 13.14
C MET A 151 -0.50 -16.74 11.83
N THR A 152 -1.57 -16.84 11.04
CA THR A 152 -1.84 -15.86 9.99
C THR A 152 -2.30 -14.54 10.60
N GLY A 153 -2.01 -13.41 9.97
CA GLY A 153 -2.49 -12.09 10.40
C GLY A 153 -4.00 -12.08 10.64
N LYS A 154 -4.44 -11.29 11.62
CA LYS A 154 -5.85 -11.28 12.06
C LYS A 154 -6.74 -10.51 11.10
N ASP A 155 -6.19 -9.49 10.48
CA ASP A 155 -6.90 -8.53 9.65
C ASP A 155 -6.83 -8.96 8.18
N ASN A 156 -7.97 -8.87 7.49
CA ASN A 156 -7.99 -8.95 6.05
C ASN A 156 -7.44 -7.65 5.49
N CYS A 157 -6.67 -7.75 4.41
CA CYS A 157 -6.11 -6.60 3.72
C CYS A 157 -6.74 -6.47 2.33
N CYS A 158 -6.73 -5.25 1.80
CA CYS A 158 -7.02 -4.93 0.42
C CYS A 158 -5.97 -3.94 -0.11
N TRP A 159 -5.74 -3.98 -1.42
CA TRP A 159 -5.16 -2.85 -2.13
C TRP A 159 -6.27 -1.88 -2.51
N TYR A 160 -6.03 -0.60 -2.31
CA TYR A 160 -6.93 0.49 -2.70
C TYR A 160 -6.23 1.38 -3.71
N LEU A 161 -6.82 1.54 -4.89
CA LEU A 161 -6.40 2.53 -5.87
C LEU A 161 -7.13 3.85 -5.60
N PHE A 162 -6.37 4.91 -5.34
CA PHE A 162 -6.86 6.27 -5.24
C PHE A 162 -6.33 7.13 -6.37
N ASP A 163 -7.22 7.93 -6.97
CA ASP A 163 -6.89 8.87 -8.02
C ASP A 163 -7.85 10.07 -7.94
N ALA A 164 -7.30 11.27 -7.74
CA ALA A 164 -8.06 12.50 -7.66
C ALA A 164 -8.41 13.10 -9.04
N THR A 165 -7.73 12.67 -10.10
CA THR A 165 -7.91 13.14 -11.47
C THR A 165 -9.04 12.40 -12.19
N GLU A 166 -9.25 11.14 -11.84
CA GLU A 166 -10.34 10.33 -12.38
C GLU A 166 -11.66 10.51 -11.62
N ARG A 167 -12.78 10.21 -12.29
CA ARG A 167 -14.12 10.16 -11.66
C ARG A 167 -14.77 8.81 -11.93
N GLY A 168 -15.54 8.32 -10.97
CA GLY A 168 -16.29 7.07 -11.11
C GLY A 168 -16.55 6.39 -9.77
N ALA A 169 -17.31 5.31 -9.81
CA ALA A 169 -17.46 4.42 -8.65
C ALA A 169 -16.24 3.51 -8.53
N ALA A 170 -15.87 3.14 -7.29
CA ALA A 170 -14.83 2.15 -7.05
C ALA A 170 -15.26 0.78 -7.57
N GLN A 171 -14.39 0.11 -8.33
CA GLN A 171 -14.58 -1.28 -8.72
C GLN A 171 -14.05 -2.21 -7.62
N PHE A 172 -14.82 -3.22 -7.25
CA PHE A 172 -14.40 -4.21 -6.26
C PHE A 172 -13.99 -5.52 -6.96
N PHE A 173 -12.76 -5.95 -6.71
CA PHE A 173 -12.20 -7.21 -7.20
C PHE A 173 -12.06 -8.18 -6.01
N GLY A 174 -12.95 -9.18 -5.98
CA GLY A 174 -12.90 -10.24 -4.99
C GLY A 174 -11.70 -11.16 -5.21
N ARG A 175 -11.36 -11.98 -4.20
CA ARG A 175 -10.34 -13.02 -4.37
C ARG A 175 -10.80 -14.03 -5.43
N VAL A 176 -10.03 -14.15 -6.50
CA VAL A 176 -10.06 -15.33 -7.37
C VAL A 176 -9.39 -16.48 -6.64
N ALA A 177 -10.00 -17.67 -6.72
CA ALA A 177 -9.35 -18.88 -6.24
C ALA A 177 -8.11 -19.12 -7.11
N ALA A 178 -6.96 -19.32 -6.45
CA ALA A 178 -5.74 -19.81 -7.10
C ALA A 178 -5.79 -21.34 -7.16
#